data_AF-A0A816A4X3-F1
#
_entry.id   AF-A0A816A4X3-F1
#
_cell.length_a   1.000
_cell.length_b   1.000
_cell.length_c   1.000
_cell.angle_alpha   90.00
_cell.angle_beta   90.00
_cell.angle_gamma   90.00
#
_symmetry.space_group_name_H-M   'P 1'
#
loop_
_entity.id
_entity.type
_entity.pdbx_description
1 polymer ?
#
loop_
_entity_poly.entity_id
_entity_poly.type
_entity_poly.pdbx_seq_one_letter_code
_entity_poly.pdbx_strand_id
1 'polypeptide(L)'
;IHCLSLPYTRLPGFAGAPGLPGRDGRPGLPGLKGEMGSWHKGIAGQRGERGLPGLPGLPGAPGLRGIPGTPGPNGPRGQPGQVGFPGMNGPIGNPGLPGFKGKSGDSGLPGMAGQPGDRGSHGRGGPPGLPDLQNSFLFLFKRILFFFSAGLHGQPGPQGSAGPQGFPGDTGDGSFVFVRHSQDTTTPQCPQRTAKLQDSGYSFMGIQGDTYAAHQDLGSSGSCLRRFNAMPFLFCDIGNSCHYASRNDYSYWLSTNEPMSASMAPFETRDIPSHLSRCVVCESPTPVFAIHSQSQRVPACPDGYDLLWTGYSFVFTSADGGRGDQQSLQSPGSCLEKYHDRPYFHCKDHSHCNYYPNMMTFYLATLDDYTGFEKPKVRTLKAGTQRQYISRCAVCHANLYKQTANGPSAFFAQVKKL
;
A
#
# COMPACT_ATOMS: atom_id res chain seq x y z
N ILE A 1 -37.01 22.05 -57.05
CA ILE A 1 -36.87 21.25 -55.80
C ILE A 1 -36.37 22.21 -54.73
N HIS A 2 -37.27 22.65 -53.85
CA HIS A 2 -36.94 23.53 -52.72
C HIS A 2 -36.25 22.70 -51.62
N CYS A 3 -35.02 23.08 -51.24
CA CYS A 3 -34.39 22.56 -50.02
C CYS A 3 -34.79 23.46 -48.84
N LEU A 4 -35.55 22.90 -47.92
CA LEU A 4 -35.87 23.49 -46.62
C LEU A 4 -34.62 23.48 -45.73
N SER A 5 -34.13 24.67 -45.35
CA SER A 5 -33.14 24.86 -44.29
C SER A 5 -33.82 24.81 -42.92
N LEU A 6 -33.51 23.81 -42.11
CA LEU A 6 -33.93 23.73 -40.71
C LEU A 6 -33.16 24.74 -39.84
N PRO A 7 -33.77 25.38 -38.84
CA PRO A 7 -33.08 26.29 -37.93
C PRO A 7 -32.32 25.51 -36.85
N TYR A 8 -31.03 25.82 -36.67
CA TYR A 8 -30.20 25.26 -35.60
C TYR A 8 -30.47 26.01 -34.28
N THR A 9 -31.17 25.35 -33.37
CA THR A 9 -31.44 25.85 -32.01
C THR A 9 -30.19 25.76 -31.13
N ARG A 10 -29.84 26.86 -30.45
CA ARG A 10 -28.78 26.89 -29.43
C ARG A 10 -29.19 25.99 -28.26
N LEU A 11 -28.38 25.01 -27.93
CA LEU A 11 -28.54 24.24 -26.69
C LEU A 11 -27.85 25.01 -25.54
N PRO A 12 -28.56 25.32 -24.44
CA PRO A 12 -27.94 25.81 -23.21
C PRO A 12 -26.86 24.84 -22.71
N GLY A 13 -25.78 25.37 -22.13
CA GLY A 13 -24.77 24.53 -21.48
C GLY A 13 -25.41 23.71 -20.35
N PHE A 14 -25.04 22.44 -20.25
CA PHE A 14 -25.56 21.55 -19.21
C PHE A 14 -25.24 22.10 -17.81
N ALA A 15 -26.23 22.06 -16.91
CA ALA A 15 -26.01 22.37 -15.51
C ALA A 15 -24.94 21.43 -14.94
N GLY A 16 -24.02 21.96 -14.14
CA GLY A 16 -23.04 21.14 -13.42
C GLY A 16 -23.76 20.13 -12.53
N ALA A 17 -23.20 18.92 -12.42
CA ALA A 17 -23.76 17.89 -11.55
C ALA A 17 -23.79 18.40 -10.09
N PRO A 18 -24.82 18.02 -9.29
CA PRO A 18 -24.86 18.33 -7.87
C PRO A 18 -23.58 17.88 -7.16
N GLY A 19 -23.13 18.66 -6.17
CA GLY A 19 -22.02 18.27 -5.32
C GLY A 19 -22.32 16.96 -4.59
N LEU A 20 -21.29 16.14 -4.38
CA LEU A 20 -21.45 14.89 -3.63
C LEU A 20 -21.86 15.18 -2.18
N PRO A 21 -22.72 14.33 -1.56
CA PRO A 21 -23.03 14.43 -0.15
C PRO A 21 -21.76 14.46 0.71
N GLY A 22 -21.78 15.27 1.79
CA GLY A 22 -20.71 15.29 2.77
C GLY A 22 -20.50 13.90 3.38
N ARG A 23 -19.26 13.57 3.73
CA ARG A 23 -18.96 12.28 4.38
C ARG A 23 -19.44 12.30 5.83
N ASP A 24 -19.98 11.17 6.28
CA ASP A 24 -20.37 10.99 7.68
C ASP A 24 -19.20 11.26 8.64
N GLY A 25 -19.52 11.86 9.78
CA GLY A 25 -18.55 12.10 10.85
C GLY A 25 -17.99 10.77 11.37
N ARG A 26 -16.71 10.75 11.76
CA ARG A 26 -16.12 9.54 12.35
C ARG A 26 -16.75 9.26 13.72
N PRO A 27 -16.95 7.98 14.10
CA PRO A 27 -17.39 7.62 15.45
C PRO A 27 -16.48 8.23 16.52
N GLY A 28 -17.07 8.63 17.65
CA GLY A 28 -16.32 9.14 18.80
C GLY A 28 -15.36 8.08 19.35
N LEU A 29 -14.24 8.51 19.92
CA LEU A 29 -13.28 7.60 20.54
C LEU A 29 -13.90 6.92 21.78
N PRO A 30 -13.60 5.64 22.05
CA PRO A 30 -14.02 4.97 23.27
C PRO A 30 -13.56 5.74 24.52
N GLY A 31 -14.39 5.77 25.56
CA GLY A 31 -14.04 6.40 26.84
C GLY A 31 -12.82 5.73 27.49
N LEU A 32 -12.02 6.51 28.20
CA LEU A 32 -10.85 5.99 28.93
C LEU A 32 -11.32 5.02 30.03
N LYS A 33 -10.66 3.88 30.13
CA LYS A 33 -10.93 2.88 31.16
C LYS A 33 -10.58 3.47 32.53
N GLY A 34 -11.50 3.36 33.50
CA GLY A 34 -11.30 3.89 34.85
C GLY A 34 -10.07 3.29 35.54
N GLU A 35 -9.38 4.10 36.34
CA GLU A 35 -8.24 3.64 37.13
C GLU A 35 -8.67 2.66 38.24
N MET A 36 -7.88 1.60 38.41
CA MET A 36 -8.12 0.56 39.40
C MET A 36 -7.73 1.07 40.79
N GLY A 37 -8.67 1.08 41.74
CA GLY A 37 -8.42 1.52 43.11
C GLY A 37 -7.40 0.65 43.84
N SER A 38 -6.51 1.28 44.62
CA SER A 38 -5.51 0.62 45.47
C SER A 38 -6.18 -0.15 46.61
N TRP A 39 -5.71 -1.37 46.90
CA TRP A 39 -6.40 -2.40 47.69
C TRP A 39 -6.46 -2.17 49.21
N HIS A 40 -6.31 -0.94 49.68
CA HIS A 40 -6.43 -0.59 51.10
C HIS A 40 -7.31 0.65 51.27
N LYS A 41 -8.52 0.43 51.82
CA LYS A 41 -9.70 1.31 51.98
C LYS A 41 -10.69 1.23 50.83
N GLY A 42 -11.86 0.66 51.12
CA GLY A 42 -12.95 0.39 50.18
C GLY A 42 -13.65 1.64 49.65
N ILE A 43 -13.01 2.35 48.73
CA ILE A 43 -13.65 3.37 47.90
C ILE A 43 -13.85 2.75 46.52
N ALA A 44 -15.12 2.62 46.10
CA ALA A 44 -15.46 2.16 44.76
C ALA A 44 -14.81 3.08 43.71
N GLY A 45 -14.13 2.49 42.72
CA GLY A 45 -13.50 3.25 41.64
C GLY A 45 -14.52 4.12 40.89
N GLN A 46 -14.17 5.37 40.59
CA GLN A 46 -15.07 6.26 39.87
C GLN A 46 -15.35 5.73 38.46
N ARG A 47 -16.62 5.78 38.06
CA ARG A 47 -17.06 5.43 36.71
C ARG A 47 -16.35 6.32 35.70
N GLY A 48 -15.69 5.72 34.70
CA GLY A 48 -14.99 6.46 33.65
C GLY A 48 -15.89 7.46 32.93
N GLU A 49 -15.30 8.58 32.51
CA GLU A 49 -16.02 9.66 31.84
C GLU A 49 -16.59 9.20 30.48
N ARG A 50 -17.74 9.77 30.12
CA ARG A 50 -18.40 9.49 28.84
C ARG A 50 -17.50 9.99 27.69
N GLY A 51 -17.29 9.17 26.67
CA GLY A 51 -16.54 9.55 25.48
C GLY A 51 -17.13 10.80 24.81
N LEU A 52 -16.26 11.62 24.21
CA LEU A 52 -16.66 12.86 23.55
C LEU A 52 -17.53 12.58 22.32
N PRO A 53 -18.52 13.44 22.01
CA PRO A 53 -19.30 13.36 20.77
C PRO A 53 -18.39 13.36 19.54
N GLY A 54 -18.77 12.62 18.50
CA GLY A 54 -18.08 12.64 17.21
C GLY A 54 -18.10 14.04 16.58
N LEU A 55 -17.05 14.38 15.84
CA LEU A 55 -16.98 15.66 15.14
C LEU A 55 -18.02 15.72 14.01
N PRO A 56 -18.64 16.89 13.76
CA PRO A 56 -19.54 17.07 12.62
C PRO A 56 -18.88 16.69 11.29
N GLY A 57 -19.67 16.11 10.37
CA GLY A 57 -19.21 15.81 9.02
C GLY A 57 -18.75 17.09 8.29
N LEU A 58 -17.73 16.96 7.43
CA LEU A 58 -17.25 18.08 6.64
C LEU A 58 -18.29 18.47 5.59
N PRO A 59 -18.49 19.78 5.32
CA PRO A 59 -19.35 20.24 4.22
C PRO A 59 -18.94 19.60 2.88
N GLY A 60 -19.92 19.24 2.06
CA GLY A 60 -19.67 18.74 0.70
C GLY A 60 -18.89 19.78 -0.12
N ALA A 61 -18.02 19.32 -1.01
CA ALA A 61 -17.27 20.21 -1.88
C ALA A 61 -18.25 20.99 -2.80
N PRO A 62 -17.97 22.27 -3.12
CA PRO A 62 -18.75 23.02 -4.10
C PRO A 62 -18.83 22.27 -5.44
N GLY A 63 -20.00 22.29 -6.08
CA GLY A 63 -20.18 21.71 -7.40
C GLY A 63 -19.21 22.31 -8.42
N LEU A 64 -18.75 21.50 -9.38
CA LEU A 64 -17.87 21.95 -10.44
C LEU A 64 -18.56 23.03 -11.28
N ARG A 65 -17.83 24.12 -11.57
CA ARG A 65 -18.34 25.21 -12.42
C ARG A 65 -18.59 24.66 -13.82
N GLY A 66 -19.78 24.94 -14.37
CA GLY A 66 -20.14 24.52 -15.73
C GLY A 66 -19.12 25.00 -16.76
N ILE A 67 -18.87 24.17 -17.77
CA ILE A 67 -17.95 24.48 -18.87
C ILE A 67 -18.51 25.69 -19.63
N PRO A 68 -17.71 26.75 -19.89
CA PRO A 68 -18.16 27.87 -20.72
C PRO A 68 -18.60 27.39 -22.10
N GLY A 69 -19.69 27.95 -22.62
CA GLY A 69 -20.11 27.66 -23.99
C GLY A 69 -19.00 28.01 -24.99
N THR A 70 -18.89 27.22 -26.06
CA THR A 70 -17.92 27.48 -27.11
C THR A 70 -18.11 28.90 -27.69
N PRO A 71 -17.04 29.65 -27.97
CA PRO A 71 -17.15 30.93 -28.65
C PRO A 71 -17.88 30.76 -29.98
N GLY A 72 -18.83 31.66 -30.28
CA GLY A 72 -19.50 31.66 -31.57
C GLY A 72 -18.48 31.88 -32.71
N PRO A 73 -18.74 31.34 -33.92
CA PRO A 73 -17.90 31.64 -35.07
C PRO A 73 -17.88 33.16 -35.33
N ASN A 74 -16.70 33.69 -35.68
CA ASN A 74 -16.56 35.10 -36.03
C ASN A 74 -17.53 35.47 -37.17
N GLY A 75 -18.32 36.53 -36.97
CA GLY A 75 -19.20 37.05 -38.01
C GLY A 75 -18.40 37.54 -39.22
N PRO A 76 -18.96 37.48 -40.44
CA PRO A 76 -18.31 38.05 -41.61
C PRO A 76 -18.06 39.54 -41.41
N ARG A 77 -16.88 40.02 -41.84
CA ARG A 77 -16.43 41.41 -41.74
C ARG A 77 -17.43 42.34 -42.44
N GLY A 78 -18.04 43.27 -41.69
CA GLY A 78 -18.97 44.26 -42.23
C GLY A 78 -18.30 45.25 -43.18
N GLN A 79 -19.02 45.67 -44.21
CA GLN A 79 -18.60 46.77 -45.10
C GLN A 79 -18.60 48.10 -44.32
N PRO A 80 -17.69 49.05 -44.62
CA PRO A 80 -17.57 50.29 -43.84
C PRO A 80 -18.76 51.22 -44.08
N GLY A 81 -19.38 51.70 -42.99
CA GLY A 81 -20.49 52.66 -43.04
C GLY A 81 -20.47 53.67 -41.89
N GLN A 82 -20.40 54.93 -42.29
CA GLN A 82 -20.45 56.26 -41.62
C GLN A 82 -20.47 56.43 -40.08
N VAL A 83 -19.67 57.42 -39.67
CA VAL A 83 -19.51 57.93 -38.29
C VAL A 83 -20.83 58.51 -37.76
N GLY A 84 -21.30 57.99 -36.63
CA GLY A 84 -22.43 58.53 -35.86
C GLY A 84 -21.97 59.15 -34.53
N PHE A 85 -22.69 60.19 -34.09
CA PHE A 85 -22.38 61.08 -32.96
C PHE A 85 -22.30 60.38 -31.58
N PRO A 86 -21.60 60.98 -30.58
CA PRO A 86 -21.45 60.39 -29.24
C PRO A 86 -22.77 60.32 -28.48
N GLY A 87 -23.08 59.15 -27.91
CA GLY A 87 -24.22 58.96 -27.01
C GLY A 87 -23.90 59.35 -25.56
N MET A 88 -24.87 59.98 -24.89
CA MET A 88 -24.82 60.33 -23.45
C MET A 88 -24.69 59.09 -22.55
N ASN A 89 -23.93 59.23 -21.46
CA ASN A 89 -23.79 58.19 -20.43
C ASN A 89 -25.15 57.89 -19.76
N GLY A 90 -25.48 56.61 -19.62
CA GLY A 90 -26.63 56.15 -18.84
C GLY A 90 -26.38 56.22 -17.32
N PRO A 91 -27.43 56.35 -16.49
CA PRO A 91 -27.28 56.42 -15.04
C PRO A 91 -26.80 55.09 -14.43
N ILE A 92 -26.01 55.19 -13.37
CA ILE A 92 -25.50 54.06 -12.57
C ILE A 92 -26.67 53.24 -11.99
N GLY A 93 -26.63 51.92 -12.15
CA GLY A 93 -27.62 51.00 -11.58
C GLY A 93 -27.48 50.84 -10.06
N ASN A 94 -28.61 50.73 -9.36
CA ASN A 94 -28.66 50.52 -7.90
C ASN A 94 -28.04 49.17 -7.48
N PRO A 95 -27.40 49.08 -6.29
CA PRO A 95 -26.92 47.81 -5.75
C PRO A 95 -28.05 46.79 -5.52
N GLY A 96 -27.76 45.52 -5.78
CA GLY A 96 -28.71 44.42 -5.55
C GLY A 96 -29.00 44.17 -4.07
N LEU A 97 -30.24 43.78 -3.77
CA LEU A 97 -30.71 43.45 -2.41
C LEU A 97 -29.98 42.22 -1.83
N PRO A 98 -29.70 42.18 -0.51
CA PRO A 98 -29.13 41.00 0.14
C PRO A 98 -30.05 39.78 0.03
N GLY A 99 -29.47 38.60 -0.24
CA GLY A 99 -30.20 37.35 -0.34
C GLY A 99 -30.80 36.88 1.00
N PHE A 100 -32.00 36.30 0.94
CA PHE A 100 -32.73 35.80 2.10
C PHE A 100 -32.02 34.64 2.81
N LYS A 101 -32.07 34.65 4.15
CA LYS A 101 -31.57 33.59 5.02
C LYS A 101 -32.35 32.28 4.78
N GLY A 102 -31.64 31.20 4.45
CA GLY A 102 -32.25 29.88 4.26
C GLY A 102 -32.92 29.38 5.53
N LYS A 103 -34.10 28.75 5.39
CA LYS A 103 -34.87 28.16 6.49
C LYS A 103 -34.12 26.98 7.10
N SER A 104 -34.18 26.85 8.42
CA SER A 104 -33.65 25.71 9.16
C SER A 104 -34.28 24.40 8.65
N GLY A 105 -33.46 23.38 8.41
CA GLY A 105 -33.93 22.04 8.05
C GLY A 105 -34.58 21.34 9.23
N ASP A 106 -35.66 20.62 8.98
CA ASP A 106 -36.43 19.87 9.98
C ASP A 106 -35.59 18.76 10.65
N SER A 107 -35.89 18.50 11.91
CA SER A 107 -35.24 17.47 12.74
C SER A 107 -35.39 16.08 12.13
N GLY A 108 -34.28 15.35 11.99
CA GLY A 108 -34.29 13.94 11.56
C GLY A 108 -35.03 13.04 12.54
N LEU A 109 -35.81 12.10 12.01
CA LEU A 109 -36.57 11.10 12.78
C LEU A 109 -35.66 10.18 13.60
N PRO A 110 -36.10 9.68 14.77
CA PRO A 110 -35.34 8.72 15.58
C PRO A 110 -35.01 7.44 14.78
N GLY A 111 -33.75 7.00 14.84
CA GLY A 111 -33.30 5.78 14.18
C GLY A 111 -34.00 4.53 14.74
N MET A 112 -34.40 3.63 13.83
CA MET A 112 -35.05 2.36 14.18
C MET A 112 -34.11 1.44 14.98
N ALA A 113 -34.67 0.67 15.92
CA ALA A 113 -33.93 -0.30 16.72
C ALA A 113 -33.30 -1.39 15.83
N GLY A 114 -32.03 -1.71 16.07
CA GLY A 114 -31.30 -2.74 15.33
C GLY A 114 -31.91 -4.12 15.51
N GLN A 115 -31.99 -4.90 14.43
CA GLN A 115 -32.47 -6.28 14.48
C GLN A 115 -31.50 -7.17 15.28
N PRO A 116 -32.01 -8.12 16.09
CA PRO A 116 -31.18 -9.12 16.75
C PRO A 116 -30.37 -9.94 15.75
N GLY A 117 -29.09 -10.20 16.06
CA GLY A 117 -28.18 -10.95 15.18
C GLY A 117 -28.63 -12.39 14.94
N ASP A 118 -28.39 -12.86 13.72
CA ASP A 118 -28.75 -14.21 13.29
C ASP A 118 -28.05 -15.30 14.12
N ARG A 119 -28.84 -16.30 14.50
CA ARG A 119 -28.39 -17.48 15.25
C ARG A 119 -27.52 -18.36 14.34
N GLY A 120 -26.33 -18.74 14.82
CA GLY A 120 -25.35 -19.50 14.06
C GLY A 120 -25.89 -20.78 13.41
N SER A 121 -25.47 -21.02 12.17
CA SER A 121 -25.84 -22.20 11.37
C SER A 121 -25.41 -23.49 12.06
N HIS A 122 -26.37 -24.35 12.39
CA HIS A 122 -26.12 -25.70 12.89
C HIS A 122 -25.59 -26.59 11.75
N GLY A 123 -24.70 -27.53 12.07
CA GLY A 123 -24.06 -28.43 11.10
C GLY A 123 -25.07 -29.29 10.33
N ARG A 124 -24.73 -29.64 9.08
CA ARG A 124 -25.53 -30.53 8.24
C ARG A 124 -25.65 -31.92 8.90
N GLY A 125 -26.86 -32.26 9.35
CA GLY A 125 -27.22 -33.64 9.68
C GLY A 125 -27.33 -34.49 8.41
N GLY A 126 -26.97 -35.77 8.51
CA GLY A 126 -27.06 -36.73 7.41
C GLY A 126 -28.50 -36.97 6.92
N PRO A 127 -28.69 -37.52 5.71
CA PRO A 127 -30.01 -37.74 5.14
C PRO A 127 -30.83 -38.76 5.98
N PRO A 128 -32.11 -38.48 6.28
CA PRO A 128 -32.98 -39.39 7.03
C PRO A 128 -33.36 -40.67 6.25
N GLY A 129 -33.55 -41.77 7.00
CA GLY A 129 -34.25 -42.97 6.53
C GLY A 129 -35.77 -42.79 6.48
N LEU A 130 -36.43 -43.58 5.63
CA LEU A 130 -37.87 -43.59 5.32
C LEU A 130 -38.77 -44.10 6.49
N PRO A 131 -40.10 -43.84 6.42
CA PRO A 131 -40.97 -43.50 7.57
C PRO A 131 -41.86 -44.63 8.10
N ASP A 132 -42.45 -44.43 9.29
CA ASP A 132 -43.78 -44.90 9.71
C ASP A 132 -44.24 -44.09 10.95
N LEU A 133 -45.24 -43.21 10.85
CA LEU A 133 -46.70 -43.39 11.03
C LEU A 133 -47.13 -43.82 12.46
N GLN A 134 -47.65 -42.88 13.27
CA GLN A 134 -49.00 -42.90 13.91
C GLN A 134 -49.11 -42.08 15.23
N ASN A 135 -50.10 -41.17 15.20
CA ASN A 135 -51.11 -40.81 16.22
C ASN A 135 -50.75 -40.07 17.54
N SER A 136 -51.19 -38.80 17.54
CA SER A 136 -51.56 -37.91 18.65
C SER A 136 -52.50 -38.52 19.70
N PHE A 137 -52.40 -38.09 20.96
CA PHE A 137 -53.47 -37.58 21.84
C PHE A 137 -52.82 -37.12 23.18
N LEU A 138 -52.64 -35.81 23.40
CA LEU A 138 -53.51 -34.91 24.18
C LEU A 138 -53.60 -35.29 25.69
N PHE A 139 -52.98 -34.46 26.56
CA PHE A 139 -53.60 -33.80 27.73
C PHE A 139 -52.60 -33.42 28.83
N LEU A 140 -52.35 -32.11 28.87
CA LEU A 140 -52.08 -31.26 30.03
C LEU A 140 -52.74 -31.75 31.34
N PHE A 141 -51.96 -32.05 32.38
CA PHE A 141 -52.18 -31.73 33.81
C PHE A 141 -51.30 -32.60 34.71
N LYS A 142 -50.22 -32.02 35.27
CA LYS A 142 -49.94 -32.00 36.73
C LYS A 142 -48.51 -31.51 36.98
N ARG A 143 -48.45 -30.28 37.52
CA ARG A 143 -47.34 -29.79 38.35
C ARG A 143 -47.13 -30.72 39.55
N ILE A 144 -45.89 -30.69 40.06
CA ILE A 144 -45.38 -31.26 41.33
C ILE A 144 -44.66 -32.60 41.14
N LEU A 145 -43.36 -32.50 40.83
CA LEU A 145 -42.23 -33.31 41.29
C LEU A 145 -41.03 -32.98 40.38
N PHE A 146 -40.39 -31.82 40.57
CA PHE A 146 -39.10 -31.52 39.95
C PHE A 146 -38.01 -31.53 41.03
N PHE A 147 -37.72 -32.73 41.51
CA PHE A 147 -36.43 -33.08 42.09
C PHE A 147 -35.93 -34.30 41.30
N PHE A 148 -34.66 -34.23 40.86
CA PHE A 148 -33.89 -35.25 40.12
C PHE A 148 -34.23 -35.50 38.64
N SER A 149 -33.45 -34.89 37.75
CA SER A 149 -32.47 -35.61 36.89
C SER A 149 -31.80 -34.63 35.93
N ALA A 150 -30.57 -34.21 36.28
CA ALA A 150 -29.67 -33.62 35.30
C ALA A 150 -29.33 -34.71 34.27
N GLY A 151 -29.72 -34.51 33.01
CA GLY A 151 -29.28 -35.34 31.91
C GLY A 151 -27.77 -35.28 31.77
N LEU A 152 -27.11 -36.42 31.93
CA LEU A 152 -25.68 -36.60 31.67
C LEU A 152 -25.40 -36.24 30.20
N HIS A 153 -24.47 -35.31 29.97
CA HIS A 153 -23.94 -35.02 28.64
C HIS A 153 -23.37 -36.32 28.04
N GLY A 154 -23.80 -36.67 26.83
CA GLY A 154 -23.17 -37.76 26.07
C GLY A 154 -21.70 -37.45 25.83
N GLN A 155 -20.83 -38.44 26.00
CA GLN A 155 -19.39 -38.27 25.76
C GLN A 155 -19.14 -37.88 24.29
N PRO A 156 -18.15 -37.01 24.00
CA PRO A 156 -17.73 -36.73 22.64
C PRO A 156 -17.41 -38.01 21.88
N GLY A 157 -17.86 -38.13 20.64
CA GLY A 157 -17.53 -39.27 19.79
C GLY A 157 -16.00 -39.41 19.59
N PRO A 158 -15.49 -40.62 19.32
CA PRO A 158 -14.07 -40.83 19.10
C PRO A 158 -13.56 -39.99 17.92
N GLN A 159 -12.35 -39.45 18.06
CA GLN A 159 -11.67 -38.69 17.01
C GLN A 159 -11.56 -39.56 15.74
N GLY A 160 -11.95 -39.03 14.59
CA GLY A 160 -11.82 -39.72 13.30
C GLY A 160 -10.36 -40.08 13.01
N SER A 161 -10.15 -41.18 12.28
CA SER A 161 -8.81 -41.62 11.88
C SER A 161 -8.08 -40.51 11.10
N ALA A 162 -6.78 -40.37 11.35
CA ALA A 162 -5.94 -39.48 10.57
C ALA A 162 -6.06 -39.83 9.08
N GLY A 163 -6.23 -38.82 8.22
CA GLY A 163 -6.19 -39.01 6.78
C GLY A 163 -4.85 -39.63 6.35
N PRO A 164 -4.81 -40.35 5.21
CA PRO A 164 -3.56 -40.89 4.68
C PRO A 164 -2.53 -39.76 4.53
N GLN A 165 -1.30 -40.05 4.95
CA GLN A 165 -0.18 -39.13 4.81
C GLN A 165 -0.04 -38.76 3.33
N GLY A 166 -0.05 -37.46 3.02
CA GLY A 166 0.16 -36.99 1.65
C GLY A 166 1.48 -37.53 1.10
N PHE A 167 1.53 -37.79 -0.20
CA PHE A 167 2.77 -38.22 -0.86
C PHE A 167 3.92 -37.27 -0.48
N PRO A 168 5.14 -37.79 -0.22
CA PRO A 168 6.31 -36.94 -0.04
C PRO A 168 6.40 -35.99 -1.24
N GLY A 169 6.44 -34.68 -0.97
CA GLY A 169 6.71 -33.70 -2.00
C GLY A 169 8.02 -34.05 -2.68
N ASP A 170 8.03 -33.94 -4.01
CA ASP A 170 9.22 -34.13 -4.85
C ASP A 170 10.41 -33.37 -4.23
N THR A 171 11.52 -34.07 -3.97
CA THR A 171 12.77 -33.45 -3.55
C THR A 171 13.39 -32.77 -4.76
N GLY A 172 12.73 -31.72 -5.25
CA GLY A 172 13.36 -30.84 -6.21
C GLY A 172 14.60 -30.26 -5.54
N ASP A 173 15.77 -30.47 -6.15
CA ASP A 173 16.97 -29.68 -5.89
C ASP A 173 16.57 -28.21 -6.02
N GLY A 174 16.23 -27.58 -4.89
CA GLY A 174 15.62 -26.27 -4.87
C GLY A 174 16.62 -25.23 -5.32
N SER A 175 16.55 -24.80 -6.57
CA SER A 175 17.24 -23.63 -7.06
C SER A 175 16.56 -22.36 -6.54
N PHE A 176 17.29 -21.51 -5.82
CA PHE A 176 16.77 -20.26 -5.27
C PHE A 176 17.22 -19.07 -6.12
N VAL A 177 16.25 -18.32 -6.65
CA VAL A 177 16.51 -17.14 -7.47
C VAL A 177 16.59 -15.90 -6.60
N PHE A 178 17.61 -15.08 -6.82
CA PHE A 178 17.76 -13.78 -6.18
C PHE A 178 18.31 -12.73 -7.16
N VAL A 179 18.19 -11.46 -6.81
CA VAL A 179 18.68 -10.33 -7.62
C VAL A 179 19.77 -9.58 -6.90
N ARG A 180 20.75 -9.10 -7.68
CA ARG A 180 21.78 -8.17 -7.22
C ARG A 180 21.72 -6.89 -8.05
N HIS A 181 21.78 -5.74 -7.39
CA HIS A 181 21.73 -4.41 -7.99
C HIS A 181 23.08 -3.71 -7.85
N SER A 182 23.56 -3.10 -8.93
CA SER A 182 24.87 -2.41 -8.95
C SER A 182 24.85 -1.02 -8.30
N GLN A 183 23.68 -0.37 -8.34
CA GLN A 183 23.57 1.09 -8.13
C GLN A 183 24.58 1.83 -9.01
N ASP A 184 24.73 1.35 -10.25
CA ASP A 184 25.70 1.80 -11.24
C ASP A 184 25.16 1.55 -12.66
N THR A 185 25.82 2.13 -13.66
CA THR A 185 25.53 1.92 -15.08
C THR A 185 26.08 0.58 -15.60
N THR A 186 26.94 -0.08 -14.81
CA THR A 186 27.56 -1.36 -15.13
C THR A 186 26.78 -2.52 -14.51
N THR A 187 26.57 -3.59 -15.27
CA THR A 187 25.86 -4.77 -14.75
C THR A 187 26.69 -5.50 -13.71
N PRO A 188 26.14 -5.76 -12.50
CA PRO A 188 26.87 -6.47 -11.46
C PRO A 188 27.07 -7.94 -11.83
N GLN A 189 28.11 -8.57 -11.28
CA GLN A 189 28.36 -9.99 -11.46
C GLN A 189 27.65 -10.81 -10.38
N CYS A 190 27.21 -12.02 -10.74
CA CYS A 190 26.69 -12.97 -9.76
C CYS A 190 27.80 -13.34 -8.75
N PRO A 191 27.48 -13.39 -7.43
CA PRO A 191 28.42 -13.83 -6.41
C PRO A 191 29.00 -15.23 -6.68
N GLN A 192 30.12 -15.55 -6.03
CA GLN A 192 30.75 -16.87 -6.16
C GLN A 192 29.77 -17.99 -5.80
N ARG A 193 29.86 -19.12 -6.51
CA ARG A 193 29.00 -20.31 -6.30
C ARG A 193 27.50 -20.06 -6.54
N THR A 194 27.19 -19.07 -7.37
CA THR A 194 25.85 -18.84 -7.91
C THR A 194 25.92 -18.81 -9.43
N ALA A 195 24.87 -19.27 -10.10
CA ALA A 195 24.77 -19.26 -11.55
C ALA A 195 24.03 -18.01 -12.02
N LYS A 196 24.39 -17.51 -13.20
CA LYS A 196 23.74 -16.34 -13.80
C LYS A 196 22.58 -16.80 -14.69
N LEU A 197 21.37 -16.30 -14.42
CA LEU A 197 20.16 -16.63 -15.20
C LEU A 197 19.83 -15.57 -16.25
N GLN A 198 20.05 -14.29 -15.93
CA GLN A 198 19.82 -13.18 -16.84
C GLN A 198 21.04 -12.27 -16.87
N ASP A 199 21.58 -12.06 -18.07
CA ASP A 199 22.82 -11.33 -18.28
C ASP A 199 22.77 -9.84 -17.95
N SER A 200 21.58 -9.23 -18.00
CA SER A 200 21.43 -7.80 -17.78
C SER A 200 19.99 -7.38 -17.60
N GLY A 201 19.74 -6.42 -16.72
CA GLY A 201 18.46 -5.74 -16.56
C GLY A 201 18.61 -4.36 -15.94
N TYR A 202 17.49 -3.68 -15.77
CA TYR A 202 17.36 -2.39 -15.10
C TYR A 202 16.66 -2.58 -13.76
N SER A 203 17.19 -1.92 -12.73
CA SER A 203 16.74 -2.05 -11.35
C SER A 203 15.41 -1.33 -11.13
N PHE A 204 14.33 -2.09 -11.22
CA PHE A 204 12.96 -1.63 -11.08
C PHE A 204 12.49 -1.76 -9.62
N MET A 205 12.00 -0.66 -9.06
CA MET A 205 11.52 -0.65 -7.68
C MET A 205 10.01 -0.83 -7.59
N GLY A 206 9.25 -0.34 -8.56
CA GLY A 206 7.80 -0.40 -8.47
C GLY A 206 7.09 0.62 -9.33
N ILE A 207 5.78 0.69 -9.14
CA ILE A 207 4.89 1.61 -9.84
C ILE A 207 3.95 2.29 -8.85
N GLN A 208 3.38 3.41 -9.27
CA GLN A 208 2.24 4.02 -8.62
C GLN A 208 1.17 4.32 -9.67
N GLY A 209 0.03 3.67 -9.55
CA GLY A 209 -1.13 3.86 -10.41
C GLY A 209 -2.33 4.29 -9.58
N ASP A 210 -3.06 5.31 -10.02
CA ASP A 210 -4.26 5.79 -9.30
C ASP A 210 -4.01 6.10 -7.81
N THR A 211 -2.85 6.66 -7.48
CA THR A 211 -2.36 6.96 -6.11
C THR A 211 -2.00 5.74 -5.25
N TYR A 212 -2.13 4.52 -5.77
CA TYR A 212 -1.70 3.30 -5.11
C TYR A 212 -0.29 2.94 -5.58
N ALA A 213 0.64 2.88 -4.63
CA ALA A 213 1.98 2.37 -4.88
C ALA A 213 2.01 0.85 -4.75
N ALA A 214 2.79 0.21 -5.61
CA ALA A 214 3.08 -1.22 -5.56
C ALA A 214 4.57 -1.42 -5.91
N HIS A 215 5.38 -1.71 -4.89
CA HIS A 215 6.80 -1.97 -5.05
C HIS A 215 7.10 -3.46 -5.16
N GLN A 216 8.23 -3.74 -5.80
CA GLN A 216 8.85 -5.04 -5.84
C GLN A 216 9.85 -5.17 -4.69
N ASP A 217 10.01 -6.40 -4.21
CA ASP A 217 11.17 -6.74 -3.39
C ASP A 217 12.41 -6.77 -4.28
N LEU A 218 13.42 -5.96 -3.94
CA LEU A 218 14.70 -5.87 -4.65
C LEU A 218 15.52 -7.16 -4.59
N GLY A 219 15.20 -8.10 -3.70
CA GLY A 219 15.79 -9.44 -3.71
C GLY A 219 15.12 -10.38 -4.70
N SER A 220 13.94 -10.05 -5.23
CA SER A 220 13.16 -10.88 -6.15
C SER A 220 13.44 -10.55 -7.62
N SER A 221 13.26 -11.53 -8.51
CA SER A 221 13.47 -11.38 -9.96
C SER A 221 12.59 -10.29 -10.61
N GLY A 222 11.43 -9.97 -10.03
CA GLY A 222 10.54 -8.90 -10.51
C GLY A 222 11.17 -7.51 -10.47
N SER A 223 12.17 -7.30 -9.62
CA SER A 223 12.92 -6.04 -9.53
C SER A 223 13.97 -5.85 -10.65
N CYS A 224 14.16 -6.84 -11.53
CA CYS A 224 15.17 -6.80 -12.59
C CYS A 224 14.57 -6.90 -14.00
N LEU A 225 13.97 -5.80 -14.46
CA LEU A 225 13.31 -5.74 -15.76
C LEU A 225 14.33 -5.70 -16.90
N ARG A 226 14.12 -6.51 -17.94
CA ARG A 226 15.01 -6.59 -19.11
C ARG A 226 15.11 -5.29 -19.90
N ARG A 227 14.04 -4.50 -19.90
CA ARG A 227 13.93 -3.24 -20.65
C ARG A 227 13.49 -2.13 -19.73
N PHE A 228 14.12 -0.99 -19.89
CA PHE A 228 13.65 0.24 -19.30
C PHE A 228 12.50 0.80 -20.14
N ASN A 229 11.47 1.27 -19.45
CA ASN A 229 10.42 2.12 -20.01
C ASN A 229 9.93 3.01 -18.87
N ALA A 230 9.85 4.32 -19.08
CA ALA A 230 9.36 5.25 -18.07
C ALA A 230 7.91 4.95 -17.62
N MET A 231 7.12 4.28 -18.46
CA MET A 231 5.81 3.77 -18.16
C MET A 231 5.74 2.28 -18.58
N PRO A 232 6.17 1.34 -17.72
CA PRO A 232 6.28 -0.09 -18.06
C PRO A 232 4.95 -0.84 -17.95
N PHE A 233 3.84 -0.15 -17.70
CA PHE A 233 2.51 -0.74 -17.50
C PHE A 233 1.42 0.07 -18.21
N LEU A 234 0.24 -0.53 -18.28
CA LEU A 234 -1.01 0.07 -18.75
C LEU A 234 -2.13 -0.29 -17.78
N PHE A 235 -3.25 0.41 -17.86
CA PHE A 235 -4.45 0.08 -17.08
C PHE A 235 -5.64 -0.09 -18.02
N CYS A 236 -6.58 -0.95 -17.66
CA CYS A 236 -7.80 -1.18 -18.42
C CYS A 236 -9.01 -0.94 -17.54
N ASP A 237 -10.08 -0.40 -18.12
CA ASP A 237 -11.34 -0.16 -17.45
C ASP A 237 -12.36 -1.28 -17.71
N ILE A 238 -13.49 -1.21 -17.01
CA ILE A 238 -14.62 -2.13 -17.16
C ILE A 238 -15.30 -2.04 -18.53
N GLY A 239 -15.02 -0.98 -19.31
CA GLY A 239 -15.52 -0.78 -20.66
C GLY A 239 -14.68 -1.49 -21.73
N ASN A 240 -13.83 -2.44 -21.33
CA ASN A 240 -12.88 -3.13 -22.20
C ASN A 240 -11.93 -2.19 -22.96
N SER A 241 -11.68 -0.99 -22.41
CA SER A 241 -10.73 -0.03 -22.97
C SER A 241 -9.46 -0.02 -22.14
N CYS A 242 -8.31 -0.12 -22.81
CA CYS A 242 -7.00 -0.07 -22.19
C CYS A 242 -6.28 1.22 -22.56
N HIS A 243 -5.58 1.76 -21.58
CA HIS A 243 -5.01 3.10 -21.61
C HIS A 243 -3.53 3.02 -21.25
N TYR A 244 -2.69 3.60 -22.10
CA TYR A 244 -1.25 3.60 -21.92
C TYR A 244 -0.74 5.03 -21.80
N ALA A 245 0.02 5.32 -20.75
CA ALA A 245 0.65 6.62 -20.50
C ALA A 245 -0.30 7.85 -20.65
N SER A 246 -1.59 7.66 -20.39
CA SER A 246 -2.62 8.71 -20.54
C SER A 246 -3.08 9.32 -19.21
N ARG A 247 -2.49 8.87 -18.10
CA ARG A 247 -2.76 9.35 -16.73
C ARG A 247 -1.47 9.79 -16.04
N ASN A 248 -1.64 10.44 -14.89
CA ASN A 248 -0.56 10.87 -14.00
C ASN A 248 -0.11 9.72 -13.09
N ASP A 249 0.37 8.65 -13.70
CA ASP A 249 0.93 7.49 -13.00
C ASP A 249 2.46 7.56 -13.02
N TYR A 250 3.11 6.74 -12.20
CA TYR A 250 4.57 6.78 -12.03
C TYR A 250 5.21 5.39 -12.04
N SER A 251 6.48 5.34 -12.44
CA SER A 251 7.37 4.20 -12.20
C SER A 251 8.59 4.64 -11.39
N TYR A 252 9.13 3.74 -10.56
CA TYR A 252 10.26 3.99 -9.68
C TYR A 252 11.42 3.06 -10.02
N TRP A 253 12.62 3.64 -10.08
CA TRP A 253 13.83 2.94 -10.50
C TRP A 253 14.97 3.25 -9.54
N LEU A 254 15.75 2.22 -9.20
CA LEU A 254 16.96 2.39 -8.39
C LEU A 254 17.96 3.22 -9.20
N SER A 255 18.60 4.18 -8.56
CA SER A 255 19.49 5.12 -9.23
C SER A 255 20.97 4.74 -9.09
N THR A 256 21.80 5.36 -9.91
CA THR A 256 23.25 5.47 -9.70
C THR A 256 23.57 6.63 -8.74
N ASN A 257 24.84 6.92 -8.48
CA ASN A 257 25.27 8.16 -7.81
C ASN A 257 25.61 9.30 -8.78
N GLU A 258 25.07 9.28 -10.00
CA GLU A 258 25.10 10.44 -10.87
C GLU A 258 24.33 11.61 -10.21
N PRO A 259 24.96 12.79 -10.01
CA PRO A 259 24.33 13.91 -9.32
C PRO A 259 23.15 14.48 -10.11
N MET A 260 22.18 15.06 -9.39
CA MET A 260 21.12 15.83 -10.04
C MET A 260 21.71 17.05 -10.76
N SER A 261 21.13 17.41 -11.91
CA SER A 261 21.44 18.66 -12.61
C SER A 261 21.29 19.87 -11.69
N ALA A 262 22.20 20.84 -11.83
CA ALA A 262 22.16 22.08 -11.06
C ALA A 262 20.84 22.87 -11.25
N SER A 263 20.14 22.66 -12.38
CA SER A 263 18.85 23.29 -12.65
C SER A 263 17.66 22.65 -11.92
N MET A 264 17.84 21.47 -11.33
CA MET A 264 16.77 20.61 -10.78
C MET A 264 15.65 20.26 -11.78
N ALA A 265 15.87 20.54 -13.07
CA ALA A 265 14.93 20.21 -14.13
C ALA A 265 14.83 18.68 -14.29
N PRO A 266 13.69 18.17 -14.81
CA PRO A 266 13.58 16.77 -15.21
C PRO A 266 14.72 16.35 -16.14
N PHE A 267 15.15 15.10 -16.05
CA PHE A 267 16.20 14.55 -16.90
C PHE A 267 15.77 14.62 -18.36
N GLU A 268 16.70 14.99 -19.22
CA GLU A 268 16.49 14.77 -20.65
C GLU A 268 16.58 13.26 -20.95
N THR A 269 15.85 12.80 -21.96
CA THR A 269 15.78 11.38 -22.30
C THR A 269 17.17 10.76 -22.55
N ARG A 270 18.13 11.54 -23.05
CA ARG A 270 19.52 11.11 -23.28
C ARG A 270 20.32 10.86 -22.01
N ASP A 271 19.93 11.48 -20.89
CA ASP A 271 20.64 11.40 -19.61
C ASP A 271 20.07 10.30 -18.70
N ILE A 272 18.86 9.80 -18.98
CA ILE A 272 18.26 8.70 -18.20
C ILE A 272 19.22 7.50 -18.03
N PRO A 273 19.97 7.03 -19.05
CA PRO A 273 20.86 5.90 -18.89
C PRO A 273 21.97 6.08 -17.83
N SER A 274 22.47 7.30 -17.58
CA SER A 274 23.51 7.54 -16.58
C SER A 274 22.96 7.48 -15.15
N HIS A 275 21.68 7.78 -14.96
CA HIS A 275 21.00 7.71 -13.67
C HIS A 275 20.46 6.33 -13.33
N LEU A 276 20.37 5.41 -14.30
CA LEU A 276 19.62 4.16 -14.15
C LEU A 276 20.50 2.98 -13.72
N SER A 277 20.22 2.41 -12.55
CA SER A 277 20.96 1.26 -12.00
C SER A 277 20.72 -0.01 -12.81
N ARG A 278 21.76 -0.83 -12.97
CA ARG A 278 21.70 -2.17 -13.56
C ARG A 278 21.55 -3.27 -12.51
N CYS A 279 20.96 -4.38 -12.93
CA CYS A 279 20.78 -5.58 -12.11
C CYS A 279 21.13 -6.86 -12.88
N VAL A 280 21.33 -7.95 -12.12
CA VAL A 280 21.55 -9.31 -12.61
C VAL A 280 20.65 -10.26 -11.81
N VAL A 281 20.10 -11.28 -12.48
CA VAL A 281 19.33 -12.35 -11.82
C VAL A 281 20.24 -13.57 -11.69
N CYS A 282 20.38 -14.07 -10.47
CA CYS A 282 21.26 -15.19 -10.14
C CYS A 282 20.46 -16.33 -9.51
N GLU A 283 21.01 -17.52 -9.62
CA GLU A 283 20.53 -18.77 -9.05
C GLU A 283 21.52 -19.26 -8.01
N SER A 284 21.03 -19.57 -6.82
CA SER A 284 21.79 -20.12 -5.70
C SER A 284 21.29 -21.53 -5.39
N PRO A 285 22.18 -22.47 -5.03
CA PRO A 285 21.78 -23.82 -4.61
C PRO A 285 21.07 -23.85 -3.25
N THR A 286 21.12 -22.75 -2.49
CA THR A 286 20.49 -22.64 -1.16
C THR A 286 19.80 -21.29 -0.99
N PRO A 287 18.83 -21.15 -0.07
CA PRO A 287 18.18 -19.87 0.18
C PRO A 287 19.19 -18.76 0.48
N VAL A 288 18.93 -17.58 -0.08
CA VAL A 288 19.73 -16.37 0.13
C VAL A 288 18.93 -15.42 1.01
N PHE A 289 19.56 -14.88 2.05
CA PHE A 289 18.90 -13.99 3.00
C PHE A 289 19.84 -12.89 3.50
N ALA A 290 19.26 -11.83 4.03
CA ALA A 290 19.98 -10.74 4.67
C ALA A 290 19.92 -10.82 6.20
N ILE A 291 20.99 -10.35 6.85
CA ILE A 291 21.08 -10.11 8.29
C ILE A 291 21.50 -8.67 8.54
N HIS A 292 21.00 -8.08 9.62
CA HIS A 292 21.21 -6.68 9.95
C HIS A 292 21.81 -6.55 11.35
N SER A 293 22.79 -5.65 11.51
CA SER A 293 23.49 -5.50 12.78
C SER A 293 22.90 -4.49 13.74
N GLN A 294 22.07 -3.55 13.24
CA GLN A 294 21.65 -2.35 13.98
C GLN A 294 22.85 -1.61 14.60
N SER A 295 24.02 -1.70 13.96
CA SER A 295 25.26 -1.06 14.37
C SER A 295 26.10 -0.67 13.15
N GLN A 296 27.21 0.03 13.36
CA GLN A 296 28.16 0.36 12.30
C GLN A 296 29.03 -0.85 11.87
N ARG A 297 29.01 -1.93 12.64
CA ARG A 297 29.77 -3.15 12.34
C ARG A 297 28.96 -4.03 11.39
N VAL A 298 29.64 -4.59 10.39
CA VAL A 298 29.02 -5.57 9.48
C VAL A 298 28.71 -6.83 10.29
N PRO A 299 27.47 -7.34 10.26
CA PRO A 299 27.14 -8.59 10.93
C PRO A 299 27.81 -9.77 10.21
N ALA A 300 28.33 -10.73 10.97
CA ALA A 300 28.91 -11.95 10.40
C ALA A 300 27.79 -12.90 9.95
N CYS A 301 27.99 -13.58 8.82
CA CYS A 301 27.11 -14.69 8.43
C CYS A 301 27.17 -15.81 9.50
N PRO A 302 26.06 -16.54 9.74
CA PRO A 302 26.05 -17.65 10.68
C PRO A 302 27.04 -18.76 10.29
N ASP A 303 27.43 -19.59 11.26
CA ASP A 303 28.32 -20.72 11.00
C ASP A 303 27.75 -21.65 9.92
N GLY A 304 28.60 -22.02 8.96
CA GLY A 304 28.20 -22.82 7.80
C GLY A 304 27.56 -22.04 6.65
N TYR A 305 27.52 -20.70 6.72
CA TYR A 305 27.07 -19.83 5.63
C TYR A 305 28.25 -19.06 5.02
N ASP A 306 28.20 -18.85 3.71
CA ASP A 306 29.16 -17.99 3.00
C ASP A 306 28.56 -16.60 2.79
N LEU A 307 29.43 -15.59 2.86
CA LEU A 307 29.10 -14.19 2.58
C LEU A 307 29.02 -13.96 1.08
N LEU A 308 27.91 -13.40 0.60
CA LEU A 308 27.76 -12.98 -0.80
C LEU A 308 28.17 -11.51 -1.00
N TRP A 309 27.60 -10.59 -0.19
CA TRP A 309 27.99 -9.18 -0.15
C TRP A 309 27.61 -8.53 1.18
N THR A 310 28.09 -7.31 1.38
CA THR A 310 27.78 -6.47 2.55
C THR A 310 27.21 -5.14 2.11
N GLY A 311 26.44 -4.49 2.97
CA GLY A 311 25.77 -3.25 2.58
C GLY A 311 25.25 -2.44 3.75
N TYR A 312 24.20 -1.68 3.46
CA TYR A 312 23.44 -0.85 4.37
C TYR A 312 21.99 -1.34 4.44
N SER A 313 21.44 -1.37 5.65
CA SER A 313 20.11 -1.90 5.92
C SER A 313 19.01 -0.98 5.40
N PHE A 314 18.54 -1.24 4.19
CA PHE A 314 17.49 -0.53 3.49
C PHE A 314 16.12 -1.12 3.82
N VAL A 315 15.15 -0.29 4.21
CA VAL A 315 13.84 -0.75 4.69
C VAL A 315 12.74 -0.44 3.70
N PHE A 316 12.55 0.83 3.34
CA PHE A 316 11.49 1.22 2.41
C PHE A 316 11.74 2.60 1.83
N THR A 317 11.00 2.92 0.77
CA THR A 317 10.92 4.25 0.15
C THR A 317 9.49 4.74 0.14
N SER A 318 9.29 6.05 0.29
CA SER A 318 7.97 6.64 0.09
C SER A 318 7.71 6.89 -1.39
N ALA A 319 6.52 6.59 -1.88
CA ALA A 319 6.09 7.06 -3.20
C ALA A 319 5.46 8.46 -3.11
N ASP A 320 4.99 8.99 -4.24
CA ASP A 320 4.39 10.32 -4.29
C ASP A 320 3.07 10.33 -3.47
N GLY A 321 2.94 11.27 -2.53
CA GLY A 321 1.85 11.28 -1.56
C GLY A 321 2.08 10.43 -0.30
N GLY A 322 3.30 9.92 -0.09
CA GLY A 322 3.78 9.41 1.20
C GLY A 322 3.46 7.95 1.50
N ARG A 323 2.79 7.22 0.60
CA ARG A 323 2.60 5.76 0.72
C ARG A 323 3.71 5.06 -0.04
N GLY A 324 4.33 4.05 0.54
CA GLY A 324 5.28 3.20 -0.16
C GLY A 324 5.38 1.85 0.53
N ASP A 325 5.94 0.87 -0.16
CA ASP A 325 5.99 -0.50 0.36
C ASP A 325 7.36 -0.84 0.90
N GLN A 326 7.33 -1.74 1.88
CA GLN A 326 8.50 -2.16 2.62
C GLN A 326 9.21 -3.33 1.93
N GLN A 327 10.54 -3.29 1.95
CA GLN A 327 11.40 -4.43 1.66
C GLN A 327 11.34 -5.41 2.84
N SER A 328 11.25 -6.71 2.54
CA SER A 328 11.37 -7.71 3.58
C SER A 328 12.79 -7.68 4.15
N LEU A 329 12.94 -7.52 5.47
CA LEU A 329 14.29 -7.45 6.08
C LEU A 329 15.07 -8.77 5.95
N GLN A 330 14.40 -9.89 5.72
CA GLN A 330 15.11 -11.15 5.42
C GLN A 330 15.56 -11.24 3.96
N SER A 331 15.01 -10.42 3.07
CA SER A 331 15.33 -10.45 1.65
C SER A 331 16.70 -9.82 1.36
N PRO A 332 17.46 -10.33 0.39
CA PRO A 332 18.66 -9.65 -0.10
C PRO A 332 18.42 -8.18 -0.50
N GLY A 333 17.20 -7.85 -0.91
CA GLY A 333 16.78 -6.49 -1.29
C GLY A 333 16.85 -5.46 -0.17
N SER A 334 16.82 -5.89 1.10
CA SER A 334 17.01 -5.01 2.25
C SER A 334 18.48 -4.63 2.49
N CYS A 335 19.42 -5.15 1.70
CA CYS A 335 20.85 -4.94 1.90
C CYS A 335 21.53 -4.34 0.66
N LEU A 336 21.35 -3.03 0.46
CA LEU A 336 21.98 -2.27 -0.62
C LEU A 336 23.49 -2.10 -0.40
N GLU A 337 24.31 -2.45 -1.39
CA GLU A 337 25.77 -2.40 -1.29
C GLU A 337 26.30 -0.97 -1.11
N LYS A 338 25.65 0.02 -1.73
CA LYS A 338 26.01 1.43 -1.66
C LYS A 338 24.95 2.24 -0.92
N TYR A 339 25.40 3.11 -0.01
CA TYR A 339 24.54 4.09 0.62
C TYR A 339 24.30 5.30 -0.30
N HIS A 340 23.03 5.63 -0.52
CA HIS A 340 22.60 6.91 -1.10
C HIS A 340 21.49 7.55 -0.27
N ASP A 341 21.56 8.88 -0.14
CA ASP A 341 20.50 9.69 0.44
C ASP A 341 19.20 9.55 -0.37
N ARG A 342 19.35 9.47 -1.71
CA ARG A 342 18.29 9.31 -2.69
C ARG A 342 18.65 8.17 -3.65
N PRO A 343 18.39 6.90 -3.31
CA PRO A 343 18.78 5.74 -4.11
C PRO A 343 17.82 5.46 -5.27
N TYR A 344 16.90 6.37 -5.60
CA TYR A 344 15.87 6.13 -6.61
C TYR A 344 15.31 7.45 -7.16
N PHE A 345 14.86 7.39 -8.41
CA PHE A 345 14.09 8.45 -9.06
C PHE A 345 12.76 7.88 -9.54
N HIS A 346 11.84 8.78 -9.88
CA HIS A 346 10.59 8.37 -10.52
C HIS A 346 10.47 8.94 -11.91
N CYS A 347 9.72 8.24 -12.76
CA CYS A 347 9.32 8.70 -14.07
C CYS A 347 7.81 8.75 -14.16
N LYS A 348 7.29 9.84 -14.72
CA LYS A 348 5.86 9.98 -15.05
C LYS A 348 5.58 9.60 -16.51
N ASP A 349 6.50 9.91 -17.40
CA ASP A 349 6.51 9.53 -18.82
C ASP A 349 7.97 9.52 -19.34
N HIS A 350 8.20 9.20 -20.62
CA HIS A 350 9.54 9.11 -21.23
C HIS A 350 10.34 10.44 -21.23
N SER A 351 9.68 11.56 -20.96
CA SER A 351 10.29 12.91 -20.92
C SER A 351 10.42 13.49 -19.51
N HIS A 352 9.81 12.87 -18.50
CA HIS A 352 9.77 13.40 -17.14
C HIS A 352 10.19 12.35 -16.12
N CYS A 353 11.51 12.16 -16.01
CA CYS A 353 12.14 11.46 -14.89
C CYS A 353 12.87 12.48 -14.02
N ASN A 354 12.73 12.43 -12.69
CA ASN A 354 13.47 13.32 -11.79
C ASN A 354 13.55 12.75 -10.36
N TYR A 355 14.43 13.32 -9.54
CA TYR A 355 14.35 13.16 -8.09
C TYR A 355 13.54 14.30 -7.49
N TYR A 356 12.60 13.99 -6.60
CA TYR A 356 11.78 15.00 -5.94
C TYR A 356 12.10 15.11 -4.43
N PRO A 357 11.99 16.31 -3.83
CA PRO A 357 12.33 16.52 -2.41
C PRO A 357 11.43 15.79 -1.42
N ASN A 358 10.20 15.46 -1.81
CA ASN A 358 9.22 14.75 -0.97
C ASN A 358 9.43 13.24 -0.94
N MET A 359 10.37 12.71 -1.75
CA MET A 359 10.72 11.30 -1.80
C MET A 359 11.73 10.98 -0.69
N MET A 360 11.30 10.20 0.29
CA MET A 360 12.08 9.80 1.45
C MET A 360 12.58 8.36 1.31
N THR A 361 13.73 8.10 1.94
CA THR A 361 14.39 6.80 2.00
C THR A 361 14.60 6.43 3.45
N PHE A 362 14.24 5.21 3.83
CA PHE A 362 14.30 4.76 5.22
C PHE A 362 15.29 3.60 5.36
N TYR A 363 16.22 3.76 6.30
CA TYR A 363 17.23 2.78 6.65
C TYR A 363 17.07 2.38 8.11
N LEU A 364 17.50 1.17 8.50
CA LEU A 364 17.61 0.82 9.90
C LEU A 364 18.68 1.67 10.57
N ALA A 365 18.37 2.22 11.73
CA ALA A 365 19.30 3.02 12.51
C ALA A 365 20.31 2.14 13.27
N THR A 366 21.44 2.73 13.63
CA THR A 366 22.32 2.15 14.65
C THR A 366 21.77 2.42 16.04
N LEU A 367 21.81 1.41 16.92
CA LEU A 367 21.40 1.52 18.31
C LEU A 367 22.65 1.55 19.20
N ASP A 368 22.61 2.35 20.27
CA ASP A 368 23.61 2.28 21.34
C ASP A 368 23.23 1.09 22.24
N ASP A 369 24.14 0.12 22.42
CA ASP A 369 23.91 -1.17 23.11
C ASP A 369 23.26 -1.05 24.50
N TYR A 370 23.43 0.09 25.19
CA TYR A 370 22.93 0.33 26.54
C TYR A 370 21.54 1.00 26.60
N THR A 371 20.93 1.34 25.46
CA THR A 371 19.76 2.24 25.41
C THR A 371 18.49 1.59 24.85
N GLY A 372 18.44 0.26 24.71
CA GLY A 372 17.36 -0.46 24.01
C GLY A 372 15.92 -0.17 24.47
N PHE A 373 15.74 0.38 25.68
CA PHE A 373 14.44 0.77 26.24
C PHE A 373 14.36 2.26 26.62
N GLU A 374 15.41 3.04 26.36
CA GLU A 374 15.42 4.48 26.62
C GLU A 374 14.78 5.26 25.48
N LYS A 375 14.31 6.48 25.78
CA LYS A 375 13.78 7.38 24.76
C LYS A 375 14.87 7.68 23.71
N PRO A 376 14.61 7.47 22.41
CA PRO A 376 15.58 7.79 21.37
C PRO A 376 16.02 9.25 21.41
N LYS A 377 17.33 9.48 21.32
CA LYS A 377 17.90 10.84 21.25
C LYS A 377 17.65 11.41 19.86
N VAL A 378 16.81 12.44 19.77
CA VAL A 378 16.50 13.13 18.49
C VAL A 378 17.78 13.80 17.96
N ARG A 379 18.11 13.53 16.69
CA ARG A 379 19.26 14.11 16.00
C ARG A 379 18.90 14.48 14.57
N THR A 380 19.49 15.55 14.07
CA THR A 380 19.47 15.90 12.64
C THR A 380 20.86 15.66 12.08
N LEU A 381 20.96 14.79 11.09
CA LEU A 381 22.22 14.41 10.46
C LEU A 381 22.44 15.24 9.19
N LYS A 382 23.68 15.69 8.97
CA LYS A 382 24.07 16.45 7.78
C LYS A 382 24.98 15.60 6.89
N ALA A 383 25.18 16.07 5.66
CA ALA A 383 26.07 15.43 4.69
C ALA A 383 27.43 15.06 5.29
N GLY A 384 27.86 13.82 5.07
CA GLY A 384 29.14 13.26 5.53
C GLY A 384 29.07 12.46 6.83
N THR A 385 28.06 12.68 7.68
CA THR A 385 27.92 11.94 8.96
C THR A 385 26.82 10.90 8.96
N GLN A 386 25.95 10.87 7.95
CA GLN A 386 24.76 10.00 7.96
C GLN A 386 25.10 8.52 8.05
N ARG A 387 26.15 8.07 7.34
CA ARG A 387 26.58 6.65 7.31
C ARG A 387 26.88 6.06 8.69
N GLN A 388 27.28 6.89 9.64
CA GLN A 388 27.58 6.46 11.02
C GLN A 388 26.33 6.04 11.79
N TYR A 389 25.15 6.45 11.34
CA TYR A 389 23.88 6.18 12.01
C TYR A 389 23.03 5.15 11.27
N ILE A 390 23.58 4.53 10.23
CA ILE A 390 22.90 3.55 9.40
C ILE A 390 23.46 2.17 9.71
N SER A 391 22.55 1.26 10.07
CA SER A 391 22.85 -0.15 10.29
C SER A 391 23.53 -0.76 9.07
N ARG A 392 24.50 -1.62 9.32
CA ARG A 392 25.08 -2.49 8.30
C ARG A 392 24.30 -3.78 8.17
N CYS A 393 24.52 -4.44 7.04
CA CYS A 393 23.94 -5.74 6.73
C CYS A 393 24.93 -6.62 5.96
N ALA A 394 24.65 -7.91 5.95
CA ALA A 394 25.33 -8.91 5.15
C ALA A 394 24.30 -9.83 4.49
N VAL A 395 24.57 -10.24 3.26
CA VAL A 395 23.76 -11.22 2.54
C VAL A 395 24.52 -12.53 2.49
N CYS A 396 23.84 -13.60 2.90
CA CYS A 396 24.42 -14.90 3.16
C CYS A 396 23.64 -16.00 2.45
N HIS A 397 24.33 -17.10 2.15
CA HIS A 397 23.71 -18.35 1.70
C HIS A 397 24.43 -19.54 2.32
N ALA A 398 23.76 -20.69 2.42
CA ALA A 398 24.33 -21.87 3.07
C ALA A 398 25.45 -22.47 2.21
N ASN A 399 26.58 -22.78 2.85
CA ASN A 399 27.67 -23.49 2.20
C ASN A 399 27.46 -25.00 2.37
N LEU A 400 26.95 -25.65 1.33
CA LEU A 400 26.67 -27.08 1.33
C LEU A 400 27.91 -27.93 1.68
N TYR A 401 29.12 -27.52 1.27
CA TYR A 401 30.36 -28.23 1.59
C TYR A 401 30.76 -28.14 3.08
N LYS A 402 30.48 -27.00 3.73
CA LYS A 402 30.72 -26.83 5.18
C LYS A 402 29.64 -27.54 6.01
N GLN A 403 28.42 -27.61 5.51
CA GLN A 403 27.31 -28.28 6.21
C GLN A 403 27.44 -29.81 6.19
N THR A 404 28.07 -30.40 5.18
CA THR A 404 28.35 -31.85 5.16
C THR A 404 29.45 -32.27 6.15
N ALA A 405 30.37 -31.35 6.52
CA ALA A 405 31.48 -31.66 7.41
C ALA A 405 31.12 -31.64 8.92
N ASN A 406 30.06 -30.94 9.30
CA ASN A 406 29.64 -30.78 10.70
C ASN A 406 28.33 -31.53 11.06
N GLY A 407 27.85 -32.42 10.19
CA GLY A 407 26.51 -33.01 10.31
C GLY A 407 25.40 -31.95 10.12
N PRO A 408 24.13 -32.36 9.95
CA PRO A 408 23.05 -31.41 9.68
C PRO A 408 22.96 -30.39 10.82
N SER A 409 23.39 -29.15 10.55
CA SER A 409 23.25 -28.04 11.47
C SER A 409 21.79 -27.91 11.85
N ALA A 410 21.50 -27.89 13.15
CA ALA A 410 20.21 -28.07 13.81
C ALA A 410 19.07 -27.11 13.39
N PHE A 411 19.25 -26.26 12.39
CA PHE A 411 18.23 -25.29 11.95
C PHE A 411 17.13 -25.92 11.06
N PHE A 412 17.46 -26.89 10.20
CA PHE A 412 16.45 -27.54 9.35
C PHE A 412 15.66 -28.66 10.06
N ALA A 413 16.12 -29.13 11.22
CA ALA A 413 15.40 -30.13 12.02
C ALA A 413 14.24 -29.54 12.84
N GLN A 414 14.22 -28.22 13.06
CA GLN A 414 13.28 -27.57 13.98
C GLN A 414 12.05 -26.96 13.29
N VAL A 415 12.10 -26.72 11.97
CA VAL A 415 10.95 -26.20 11.19
C VAL A 415 10.01 -27.32 10.73
N LYS A 416 10.40 -28.60 10.82
CA LYS A 416 9.50 -29.75 10.59
C LYS A 416 8.69 -30.17 11.84
N LYS A 417 8.77 -29.43 12.95
CA LYS A 417 8.14 -29.78 14.22
C LYS A 417 7.31 -28.67 14.88
N LEU A 418 6.91 -27.64 14.13
CA LEU A 418 5.91 -26.67 14.56
C LEU A 418 4.71 -26.66 13.61
#